data_AF-A0A8J3NYN9-F1
#
_entry.id   AF-A0A8J3NYN9-F1
#
_cell.length_a   1.000
_cell.length_b   1.000
_cell.length_c   1.000
_cell.angle_alpha   90.00
_cell.angle_beta   90.00
_cell.angle_gamma   90.00
#
_symmetry.space_group_name_H-M   'P 1'
#
loop_
_entity.id
_entity.type
_entity.pdbx_description
1 polymer ?
#
loop_
_entity_poly.entity_id
_entity_poly.type
_entity_poly.pdbx_seq_one_letter_code
_entity_poly.pdbx_strand_id
1 'polypeptide(L)'
;MSRRSLLACAAAAGLTPLAAGAAAPRRALRWTAGDHHVHTKYSGSPDAPYRIEQHVDKAAAYGLGWLVVTDHPGPVHQRHGLDRSLADLRRARAANPGMHLFQGIEWRVPAGEHATVFTPPGPHEASLLADFEARFDTGFHDIGSGAAGQAEALRALSWLAAQVRAGLAPMALCVLNHPSRAGTYGPAELRALRDAGPIVIGMEGAPGGQANAIPADRGGVGGDRGGYGRGPFRTSYPGYPDEAYRTYGGFDWMTATVGGMWDAMLAEGRPWWITASSDAHKVYGERWRSGGAPGADGIYPDPVPDPSPGPAGGFWPGQYSRTHVGVTDSGALAVMRALRDGRVWVDHGHLVDAVEVAAGPAGATFGEVATAVRGDGVDVDIAVTLASRDNANGDRPRLRRVDLIAGPVTGPTEPDRRTAPQTRVVASFDVGDRSGTVALRHRFGDVRQPFYLRLRGTDGNVSARDSIEPRQDPTGDADPWRDLWFYTNPVFVDVA
;
A
#
# COMPACT_ATOMS: atom_id res chain seq x y z
N MET A 1 -26.48 -54.16 -1.55
CA MET A 1 -26.46 -52.91 -0.76
C MET A 1 -25.50 -51.94 -1.43
N SER A 2 -26.02 -50.75 -1.75
CA SER A 2 -25.50 -49.77 -2.72
C SER A 2 -24.32 -48.96 -2.18
N ARG A 3 -23.23 -48.87 -2.96
CA ARG A 3 -22.18 -47.85 -2.78
C ARG A 3 -22.64 -46.58 -3.52
N ARG A 4 -23.06 -45.56 -2.78
CA ARG A 4 -23.29 -44.21 -3.32
C ARG A 4 -21.95 -43.48 -3.40
N SER A 5 -21.45 -43.31 -4.63
CA SER A 5 -20.40 -42.34 -4.94
C SER A 5 -21.01 -40.94 -4.93
N LEU A 6 -20.57 -40.09 -4.01
CA LEU A 6 -20.83 -38.65 -4.06
C LEU A 6 -19.74 -38.03 -4.94
N LEU A 7 -20.08 -37.74 -6.20
CA LEU A 7 -19.32 -36.79 -7.01
C LEU A 7 -19.56 -35.38 -6.44
N ALA A 8 -18.54 -34.82 -5.79
CA ALA A 8 -18.49 -33.40 -5.51
C ALA A 8 -18.20 -32.66 -6.82
N CYS A 9 -19.19 -31.95 -7.35
CA CYS A 9 -18.97 -30.95 -8.39
C CYS A 9 -18.11 -29.82 -7.79
N ALA A 10 -16.85 -29.74 -8.21
CA ALA A 10 -16.05 -28.55 -8.03
C ALA A 10 -16.68 -27.43 -8.89
N ALA A 11 -17.36 -26.50 -8.24
CA ALA A 11 -17.77 -25.26 -8.88
C ALA A 11 -16.49 -24.46 -9.17
N ALA A 12 -16.11 -24.38 -10.45
CA ALA A 12 -15.13 -23.41 -10.92
C ALA A 12 -15.69 -22.00 -10.61
N ALA A 13 -15.14 -21.35 -9.58
CA ALA A 13 -15.34 -19.94 -9.35
C ALA A 13 -14.68 -19.21 -10.52
N GLY A 14 -15.48 -18.81 -11.50
CA GLY A 14 -15.01 -18.00 -12.61
C GLY A 14 -14.42 -16.70 -12.08
N LEU A 15 -13.16 -16.44 -12.42
CA LEU A 15 -12.58 -15.10 -12.39
C LEU A 15 -13.57 -14.17 -13.06
N THR A 16 -14.08 -13.18 -12.33
CA THR A 16 -14.92 -12.16 -12.93
C THR A 16 -14.00 -11.40 -13.89
N PRO A 17 -14.20 -11.46 -15.22
CA PRO A 17 -13.42 -10.63 -16.12
C PRO A 17 -13.64 -9.17 -15.70
N LEU A 18 -12.59 -8.35 -15.78
CA LEU A 18 -12.72 -6.90 -15.72
C LEU A 18 -13.80 -6.52 -16.74
N ALA A 19 -15.00 -6.23 -16.27
CA ALA A 19 -16.07 -5.82 -17.15
C ALA A 19 -15.64 -4.48 -17.75
N ALA A 20 -15.38 -4.48 -19.06
CA ALA A 20 -15.15 -3.27 -19.83
C ALA A 20 -16.37 -2.35 -19.65
N GLY A 21 -16.26 -1.39 -18.74
CA GLY A 21 -17.26 -0.35 -18.59
C GLY A 21 -17.30 0.47 -19.87
N ALA A 22 -18.48 0.62 -20.47
CA ALA A 22 -18.68 1.51 -21.60
C ALA A 22 -18.13 2.91 -21.27
N ALA A 23 -17.40 3.49 -22.24
CA ALA A 23 -16.69 4.76 -22.11
C ALA A 23 -17.58 5.89 -21.57
N ALA A 24 -17.43 6.21 -20.29
CA ALA A 24 -17.97 7.42 -19.70
C ALA A 24 -17.11 8.61 -20.12
N PRO A 25 -17.67 9.83 -20.30
CA PRO A 25 -16.88 11.04 -20.49
C PRO A 25 -15.86 11.18 -19.35
N ARG A 26 -14.64 11.69 -19.65
CA ARG A 26 -13.52 11.84 -18.71
C ARG A 26 -14.04 12.35 -17.35
N ARG A 27 -14.18 11.43 -16.40
CA ARG A 27 -14.74 11.73 -15.09
C ARG A 27 -13.77 12.67 -14.38
N ALA A 28 -14.26 13.80 -13.87
CA ALA A 28 -13.41 14.74 -13.14
C ALA A 28 -12.93 14.08 -11.84
N LEU A 29 -11.70 13.57 -11.85
CA LEU A 29 -11.07 13.01 -10.65
C LEU A 29 -10.57 14.15 -9.77
N ARG A 30 -10.79 14.03 -8.47
CA ARG A 30 -10.12 14.81 -7.44
C ARG A 30 -9.10 13.91 -6.77
N TRP A 31 -7.83 14.30 -6.80
CA TRP A 31 -6.77 13.58 -6.11
C TRP A 31 -6.66 14.04 -4.66
N THR A 32 -6.56 13.09 -3.74
CA THR A 32 -6.26 13.35 -2.34
C THR A 32 -5.20 12.38 -1.83
N ALA A 33 -4.16 12.91 -1.20
CA ALA A 33 -3.16 12.10 -0.52
C ALA A 33 -3.72 11.56 0.81
N GLY A 34 -3.18 10.45 1.27
CA GLY A 34 -3.41 9.94 2.61
C GLY A 34 -2.46 8.81 2.98
N ASP A 35 -2.73 8.23 4.14
CA ASP A 35 -1.94 7.18 4.76
C ASP A 35 -2.87 6.16 5.40
N HIS A 36 -2.63 4.87 5.15
CA HIS A 36 -3.48 3.80 5.66
C HIS A 36 -2.91 3.06 6.86
N HIS A 37 -1.75 3.48 7.39
CA HIS A 37 -1.08 2.71 8.44
C HIS A 37 -0.33 3.63 9.42
N VAL A 38 -0.98 3.93 10.55
CA VAL A 38 -0.34 4.65 11.68
C VAL A 38 -0.68 4.01 13.02
N HIS A 39 0.23 4.16 13.97
CA HIS A 39 0.13 3.57 15.30
C HIS A 39 0.06 4.65 16.37
N THR A 40 -0.73 4.41 17.41
CA THR A 40 -0.94 5.33 18.51
C THR A 40 -0.62 4.67 19.85
N LYS A 41 -0.79 5.44 20.93
CA LYS A 41 -0.66 4.94 22.31
C LYS A 41 -1.59 3.74 22.61
N TYR A 42 -2.55 3.43 21.73
CA TYR A 42 -3.44 2.29 21.85
C TYR A 42 -2.86 0.97 21.28
N SER A 43 -1.75 1.00 20.52
CA SER A 43 -1.04 -0.21 20.06
C SER A 43 -0.43 -1.07 21.18
N GLY A 44 -0.47 -0.60 22.44
CA GLY A 44 0.04 -1.37 23.58
C GLY A 44 1.58 -1.48 23.64
N SER A 45 2.28 -0.59 22.93
CA SER A 45 3.74 -0.58 22.84
C SER A 45 4.32 0.82 23.05
N PRO A 46 5.49 0.97 23.70
CA PRO A 46 6.11 2.29 23.93
C PRO A 46 6.78 2.87 22.66
N ASP A 47 6.79 2.12 21.55
CA ASP A 47 7.25 2.59 20.25
C ASP A 47 6.17 3.33 19.44
N ALA A 48 4.94 3.41 19.92
CA ALA A 48 3.86 4.22 19.33
C ALA A 48 3.28 5.19 20.36
N PRO A 49 4.02 6.25 20.77
CA PRO A 49 3.61 7.07 21.92
C PRO A 49 2.48 8.06 21.58
N TYR A 50 2.18 8.27 20.30
CA TYR A 50 1.42 9.42 19.83
C TYR A 50 -0.09 9.30 20.06
N ARG A 51 -0.75 10.45 20.20
CA ARG A 51 -2.21 10.55 20.12
C ARG A 51 -2.70 10.56 18.68
N ILE A 52 -3.97 10.21 18.49
CA ILE A 52 -4.65 10.36 17.20
C ILE A 52 -4.58 11.82 16.74
N GLU A 53 -4.83 12.79 17.63
CA GLU A 53 -4.80 14.21 17.27
C GLU A 53 -3.43 14.66 16.75
N GLN A 54 -2.32 14.15 17.31
CA GLN A 54 -0.98 14.48 16.81
C GLN A 54 -0.74 13.97 15.40
N HIS A 55 -1.21 12.75 15.09
CA HIS A 55 -1.16 12.22 13.74
C HIS A 55 -2.01 13.03 12.77
N VAL A 56 -3.23 13.42 13.18
CA VAL A 56 -4.13 14.22 12.34
C VAL A 56 -3.55 15.60 12.06
N ASP A 57 -3.00 16.28 13.08
CA ASP A 57 -2.36 17.59 12.93
C ASP A 57 -1.18 17.53 11.96
N LYS A 58 -0.34 16.50 12.08
CA LYS A 58 0.82 16.29 11.20
C LYS A 58 0.38 15.89 9.78
N ALA A 59 -0.56 14.98 9.64
CA ALA A 59 -1.14 14.58 8.36
C ALA A 59 -1.70 15.80 7.62
N ALA A 60 -2.46 16.66 8.30
CA ALA A 60 -2.99 17.89 7.73
C ALA A 60 -1.87 18.86 7.33
N ALA A 61 -0.85 19.04 8.17
CA ALA A 61 0.31 19.89 7.86
C ALA A 61 1.09 19.40 6.62
N TYR A 62 1.11 18.10 6.37
CA TYR A 62 1.72 17.51 5.18
C TYR A 62 0.75 17.31 3.99
N GLY A 63 -0.48 17.82 4.09
CA GLY A 63 -1.43 17.87 2.99
C GLY A 63 -2.20 16.57 2.73
N LEU A 64 -2.31 15.68 3.73
CA LEU A 64 -3.19 14.52 3.62
C LEU A 64 -4.66 14.94 3.78
N GLY A 65 -5.55 14.23 3.06
CA GLY A 65 -7.00 14.37 3.17
C GLY A 65 -7.69 13.12 3.73
N TRP A 66 -6.93 12.05 4.00
CA TRP A 66 -7.43 10.87 4.69
C TRP A 66 -6.34 10.15 5.49
N LEU A 67 -6.74 9.46 6.56
CA LEU A 67 -5.85 8.73 7.46
C LEU A 67 -6.58 7.52 8.07
N VAL A 68 -5.91 6.36 8.14
CA VAL A 68 -6.42 5.16 8.84
C VAL A 68 -5.56 4.92 10.08
N VAL A 69 -6.18 4.85 11.25
CA VAL A 69 -5.52 4.48 12.51
C VAL A 69 -5.59 2.97 12.67
N THR A 70 -4.46 2.29 12.77
CA THR A 70 -4.34 0.83 12.66
C THR A 70 -3.46 0.29 13.78
N ASP A 71 -3.85 0.57 15.02
CA ASP A 71 -3.14 0.09 16.19
C ASP A 71 -2.99 -1.45 16.17
N HIS A 72 -1.92 -1.97 16.77
CA HIS A 72 -1.71 -3.41 16.90
C HIS A 72 -2.85 -4.04 17.75
N PRO A 73 -3.48 -5.12 17.25
CA PRO A 73 -4.39 -5.92 18.04
C PRO A 73 -3.71 -6.47 19.30
N GLY A 74 -4.49 -6.85 20.31
CA GLY A 74 -3.99 -7.52 21.50
C GLY A 74 -4.97 -7.47 22.66
N PRO A 75 -4.75 -8.27 23.73
CA PRO A 75 -5.71 -8.37 24.84
C PRO A 75 -6.08 -7.03 25.49
N VAL A 76 -5.15 -6.08 25.45
CA VAL A 76 -5.32 -4.70 25.91
C VAL A 76 -6.10 -3.87 24.89
N HIS A 77 -5.67 -3.89 23.62
CA HIS A 77 -6.31 -3.16 22.53
C HIS A 77 -7.79 -3.53 22.41
N GLN A 78 -8.10 -4.83 22.40
CA GLN A 78 -9.47 -5.32 22.26
C GLN A 78 -10.38 -4.96 23.44
N ARG A 79 -9.90 -5.08 24.69
CA ARG A 79 -10.76 -4.88 25.88
C ARG A 79 -10.96 -3.42 26.25
N HIS A 80 -9.96 -2.58 25.99
CA HIS A 80 -9.92 -1.20 26.51
C HIS A 80 -9.46 -0.19 25.47
N GLY A 81 -8.57 -0.57 24.55
CA GLY A 81 -7.97 0.32 23.57
C GLY A 81 -8.96 0.78 22.50
N LEU A 82 -9.72 -0.13 21.89
CA LEU A 82 -10.50 0.16 20.70
C LEU A 82 -11.64 1.16 20.96
N ASP A 83 -12.40 1.02 22.05
CA ASP A 83 -13.47 1.96 22.38
C ASP A 83 -12.93 3.37 22.68
N ARG A 84 -11.76 3.45 23.32
CA ARG A 84 -11.10 4.73 23.61
C ARG A 84 -10.46 5.33 22.36
N SER A 85 -9.80 4.52 21.55
CA SER A 85 -9.27 4.90 20.23
C SER A 85 -10.39 5.45 19.36
N LEU A 86 -11.54 4.76 19.30
CA LEU A 86 -12.72 5.23 18.59
C LEU A 86 -13.28 6.54 19.14
N ALA A 87 -13.33 6.71 20.46
CA ALA A 87 -13.79 7.95 21.08
C ALA A 87 -12.87 9.13 20.70
N ASP A 88 -11.56 8.92 20.76
CA ASP A 88 -10.55 9.91 20.38
C ASP A 88 -10.60 10.20 18.87
N LEU A 89 -10.77 9.17 18.04
CA LEU A 89 -10.96 9.27 16.59
C LEU A 89 -12.21 10.09 16.24
N ARG A 90 -13.33 9.87 16.94
CA ARG A 90 -14.56 10.64 16.74
C ARG A 90 -14.40 12.11 17.12
N ARG A 91 -13.66 12.42 18.19
CA ARG A 91 -13.31 13.81 18.53
C ARG A 91 -12.41 14.43 17.46
N ALA A 92 -11.40 13.70 17.00
CA ALA A 92 -10.51 14.15 15.93
C ALA A 92 -11.27 14.40 14.61
N ARG A 93 -12.24 13.54 14.26
CA ARG A 93 -13.13 13.73 13.09
C ARG A 93 -13.98 14.99 13.22
N ALA A 94 -14.56 15.23 14.41
CA ALA A 94 -15.36 16.41 14.66
C ALA A 94 -14.53 17.71 14.58
N ALA A 95 -13.28 17.67 15.06
CA ALA A 95 -12.35 18.79 14.98
C ALA A 95 -11.78 19.01 13.56
N ASN A 96 -11.73 17.97 12.73
CA ASN A 96 -11.11 17.99 11.40
C ASN A 96 -12.06 17.48 10.30
N PRO A 97 -13.16 18.18 9.99
CA PRO A 97 -14.17 17.71 9.03
C PRO A 97 -13.64 17.56 7.59
N GLY A 98 -12.52 18.20 7.25
CA GLY A 98 -11.85 18.07 5.96
C GLY A 98 -10.98 16.82 5.80
N MET A 99 -10.71 16.08 6.89
CA MET A 99 -9.89 14.88 6.89
C MET A 99 -10.76 13.64 7.07
N HIS A 100 -10.70 12.69 6.14
CA HIS A 100 -11.41 11.42 6.26
C HIS A 100 -10.62 10.46 7.16
N LEU A 101 -11.02 10.34 8.42
CA LEU A 101 -10.39 9.45 9.38
C LEU A 101 -11.09 8.10 9.46
N PHE A 102 -10.34 7.01 9.47
CA PHE A 102 -10.85 5.64 9.53
C PHE A 102 -10.31 4.92 10.77
N GLN A 103 -11.16 4.12 11.41
CA GLN A 103 -10.68 3.11 12.34
C GLN A 103 -10.30 1.89 11.50
N GLY A 104 -9.08 1.41 11.72
CA GLY A 104 -8.56 0.16 11.20
C GLY A 104 -7.83 -0.61 12.28
N ILE A 105 -7.17 -1.68 11.86
CA ILE A 105 -6.32 -2.56 12.67
C ILE A 105 -5.12 -2.98 11.82
N GLU A 106 -3.96 -3.17 12.44
CA GLU A 106 -2.88 -3.92 11.82
C GLU A 106 -3.03 -5.42 12.16
N TRP A 107 -3.79 -6.13 11.34
CA TRP A 107 -4.03 -7.55 11.51
C TRP A 107 -2.72 -8.33 11.39
N ARG A 108 -2.36 -9.09 12.44
CA ARG A 108 -1.34 -10.14 12.35
C ARG A 108 -1.92 -11.36 11.64
N VAL A 109 -1.56 -11.49 10.37
CA VAL A 109 -2.16 -12.45 9.45
C VAL A 109 -1.63 -13.84 9.74
N PRO A 110 -2.49 -14.85 9.93
CA PRO A 110 -2.07 -16.26 9.95
C PRO A 110 -1.25 -16.64 8.71
N ALA A 111 -0.07 -17.22 8.91
CA ALA A 111 0.94 -17.51 7.88
C ALA A 111 1.46 -16.31 7.05
N GLY A 112 0.96 -15.09 7.28
CA GLY A 112 1.48 -13.84 6.73
C GLY A 112 2.33 -13.09 7.75
N GLU A 113 2.62 -11.83 7.46
CA GLU A 113 3.23 -10.91 8.43
C GLU A 113 2.14 -10.01 9.03
N HIS A 114 1.82 -8.88 8.39
CA HIS A 114 0.72 -8.01 8.79
C HIS A 114 -0.12 -7.56 7.60
N ALA A 115 -1.30 -7.04 7.89
CA ALA A 115 -2.16 -6.38 6.93
C ALA A 115 -2.99 -5.27 7.58
N THR A 116 -3.13 -4.15 6.89
CA THR A 116 -4.10 -3.11 7.24
C THR A 116 -5.50 -3.62 6.93
N VAL A 117 -6.40 -3.68 7.92
CA VAL A 117 -7.84 -3.97 7.72
C VAL A 117 -8.66 -2.81 8.24
N PHE A 118 -9.58 -2.28 7.42
CA PHE A 118 -10.42 -1.16 7.83
C PHE A 118 -11.77 -1.11 7.12
N THR A 119 -12.69 -0.38 7.74
CA THR A 119 -14.05 -0.16 7.25
C THR A 119 -14.36 1.34 7.23
N PRO A 120 -15.33 1.81 6.42
CA PRO A 120 -15.69 3.21 6.43
C PRO A 120 -16.40 3.56 7.75
N PRO A 121 -16.40 4.85 8.14
CA PRO A 121 -17.11 5.30 9.33
C PRO A 121 -18.57 4.85 9.32
N GLY A 122 -19.02 4.30 10.45
CA GLY A 122 -20.35 3.72 10.59
C GLY A 122 -20.65 3.22 12.00
N PRO A 123 -21.88 2.76 12.25
CA PRO A 123 -22.31 2.33 13.59
C PRO A 123 -21.53 1.13 14.15
N HIS A 124 -20.95 0.30 13.27
CA HIS A 124 -20.22 -0.92 13.64
C HIS A 124 -18.72 -0.86 13.33
N GLU A 125 -18.17 0.33 13.02
CA GLU A 125 -16.78 0.48 12.55
C GLU A 125 -15.74 -0.10 13.51
N ALA A 126 -15.97 -0.02 14.82
CA ALA A 126 -15.10 -0.62 15.83
C ALA A 126 -15.53 -2.04 16.20
N SER A 127 -16.82 -2.29 16.46
CA SER A 127 -17.27 -3.61 16.93
C SER A 127 -16.98 -4.72 15.92
N LEU A 128 -17.09 -4.43 14.61
CA LEU A 128 -16.74 -5.38 13.56
C LEU A 128 -15.24 -5.71 13.56
N LEU A 129 -14.38 -4.71 13.77
CA LEU A 129 -12.92 -4.90 13.83
C LEU A 129 -12.52 -5.64 15.12
N ALA A 130 -13.12 -5.33 16.27
CA ALA A 130 -12.92 -6.08 17.51
C ALA A 130 -13.29 -7.56 17.35
N ASP A 131 -14.44 -7.85 16.74
CA ASP A 131 -14.88 -9.23 16.48
C ASP A 131 -13.94 -9.95 15.51
N PHE A 132 -13.37 -9.24 14.54
CA PHE A 132 -12.38 -9.78 13.63
C PHE A 132 -11.08 -10.14 14.37
N GLU A 133 -10.50 -9.19 15.10
CA GLU A 133 -9.29 -9.40 15.92
C GLU A 133 -9.47 -10.59 16.87
N ALA A 134 -10.62 -10.63 17.57
CA ALA A 134 -10.97 -11.67 18.54
C ALA A 134 -10.89 -13.09 17.98
N ARG A 135 -11.09 -13.26 16.68
CA ARG A 135 -11.27 -14.55 16.03
C ARG A 135 -10.08 -14.97 15.18
N PHE A 136 -9.35 -14.01 14.63
CA PHE A 136 -8.45 -14.25 13.50
C PHE A 136 -7.05 -13.66 13.66
N ASP A 137 -6.79 -12.86 14.69
CA ASP A 137 -5.47 -12.27 14.90
C ASP A 137 -4.55 -13.21 15.68
N THR A 138 -3.33 -13.42 15.17
CA THR A 138 -2.38 -14.38 15.75
C THR A 138 -1.79 -13.96 17.10
N GLY A 139 -2.01 -12.72 17.56
CA GLY A 139 -1.63 -12.36 18.93
C GLY A 139 -2.64 -12.80 19.98
N PHE A 140 -3.79 -13.35 19.59
CA PHE A 140 -4.73 -14.00 20.50
C PHE A 140 -4.71 -15.51 20.38
N HIS A 141 -4.37 -16.02 19.21
CA HIS A 141 -4.49 -17.42 18.86
C HIS A 141 -3.18 -17.91 18.24
N ASP A 142 -2.70 -19.07 18.68
CA ASP A 142 -1.62 -19.78 17.99
C ASP A 142 -2.18 -20.44 16.71
N ILE A 143 -2.48 -19.60 15.74
CA ILE A 143 -2.91 -20.01 14.41
C ILE A 143 -1.63 -20.22 13.62
N GLY A 144 -1.26 -21.49 13.43
CA GLY A 144 0.05 -21.89 12.89
C GLY A 144 0.43 -21.31 11.52
N SER A 145 1.65 -21.60 11.07
CA SER A 145 2.21 -21.12 9.80
C SER A 145 1.89 -22.03 8.60
N GLY A 146 2.30 -21.61 7.40
CA GLY A 146 2.19 -22.42 6.17
C GLY A 146 0.74 -22.66 5.76
N ALA A 147 0.45 -23.82 5.17
CA ALA A 147 -0.87 -24.10 4.58
C ALA A 147 -2.05 -23.98 5.58
N ALA A 148 -1.84 -24.34 6.86
CA ALA A 148 -2.87 -24.20 7.88
C ALA A 148 -3.20 -22.73 8.19
N GLY A 149 -2.18 -21.88 8.35
CA GLY A 149 -2.38 -20.46 8.53
C GLY A 149 -2.97 -19.79 7.28
N GLN A 150 -2.53 -20.18 6.08
CA GLN A 150 -3.11 -19.68 4.83
C GLN A 150 -4.62 -19.98 4.73
N ALA A 151 -5.03 -21.20 5.09
CA ALA A 151 -6.45 -21.56 5.14
C ALA A 151 -7.23 -20.71 6.16
N GLU A 152 -6.61 -20.39 7.29
CA GLU A 152 -7.22 -19.56 8.32
C GLU A 152 -7.33 -18.08 7.90
N ALA A 153 -6.33 -17.54 7.21
CA ALA A 153 -6.41 -16.20 6.61
C ALA A 153 -7.58 -16.11 5.60
N LEU A 154 -7.76 -17.13 4.76
CA LEU A 154 -8.90 -17.20 3.83
C LEU A 154 -10.25 -17.33 4.57
N ARG A 155 -10.29 -18.04 5.70
CA ARG A 155 -11.48 -18.12 6.57
C ARG A 155 -11.82 -16.76 7.17
N ALA A 156 -10.82 -16.00 7.62
CA ALA A 156 -10.98 -14.65 8.14
C ALA A 156 -11.59 -13.70 7.10
N LEU A 157 -11.04 -13.70 5.88
CA LEU A 157 -11.55 -12.89 4.77
C LEU A 157 -12.97 -13.27 4.37
N SER A 158 -13.27 -14.58 4.32
CA SER A 158 -14.61 -15.09 4.03
C SER A 158 -15.63 -14.65 5.09
N TRP A 159 -15.23 -14.67 6.37
CA TRP A 159 -16.04 -14.19 7.47
C TRP A 159 -16.30 -12.69 7.37
N LEU A 160 -15.27 -11.88 7.11
CA LEU A 160 -15.41 -10.42 6.98
C LEU A 160 -16.31 -10.06 5.79
N ALA A 161 -16.18 -10.76 4.66
CA ALA A 161 -17.08 -10.60 3.52
C ALA A 161 -18.53 -10.95 3.87
N ALA A 162 -18.77 -11.96 4.71
CA ALA A 162 -20.11 -12.28 5.19
C ALA A 162 -20.68 -11.16 6.09
N GLN A 163 -19.86 -10.53 6.94
CA GLN A 163 -20.29 -9.40 7.76
C GLN A 163 -20.66 -8.17 6.92
N VAL A 164 -19.88 -7.87 5.88
CA VAL A 164 -20.21 -6.82 4.89
C VAL A 164 -21.54 -7.12 4.19
N ARG A 165 -21.76 -8.37 3.72
CA ARG A 165 -23.03 -8.77 3.12
C ARG A 165 -24.22 -8.72 4.08
N ALA A 166 -23.99 -8.94 5.37
CA ALA A 166 -25.00 -8.81 6.41
C ALA A 166 -25.33 -7.34 6.75
N GLY A 167 -24.65 -6.37 6.15
CA GLY A 167 -24.93 -4.95 6.32
C GLY A 167 -24.21 -4.29 7.49
N LEU A 168 -23.25 -4.96 8.14
CA LEU A 168 -22.50 -4.35 9.25
C LEU A 168 -21.56 -3.24 8.79
N ALA A 169 -21.08 -3.30 7.53
CA ALA A 169 -20.35 -2.23 6.88
C ALA A 169 -20.66 -2.25 5.37
N PRO A 170 -20.66 -1.11 4.67
CA PRO A 170 -20.91 -1.08 3.23
C PRO A 170 -19.75 -1.67 2.41
N MET A 171 -18.53 -1.68 2.97
CA MET A 171 -17.36 -2.39 2.45
C MET A 171 -16.29 -2.53 3.53
N ALA A 172 -15.33 -3.42 3.29
CA ALA A 172 -14.09 -3.53 4.05
C ALA A 172 -12.92 -3.66 3.08
N LEU A 173 -11.75 -3.17 3.47
CA LEU A 173 -10.51 -3.28 2.69
C LEU A 173 -9.42 -3.94 3.52
N CYS A 174 -8.57 -4.68 2.83
CA CYS A 174 -7.36 -5.29 3.35
C CYS A 174 -6.19 -4.97 2.41
N VAL A 175 -5.09 -4.49 2.97
CA VAL A 175 -3.82 -4.22 2.27
C VAL A 175 -2.73 -4.97 3.02
N LEU A 176 -1.98 -5.84 2.33
CA LEU A 176 -0.88 -6.56 2.97
C LEU A 176 0.26 -5.59 3.29
N ASN A 177 0.69 -5.53 4.54
CA ASN A 177 1.79 -4.67 4.95
C ASN A 177 3.12 -5.42 4.81
N HIS A 178 4.18 -4.67 4.52
CA HIS A 178 5.56 -5.13 4.38
C HIS A 178 5.72 -6.55 3.76
N PRO A 179 5.20 -6.79 2.54
CA PRO A 179 4.91 -8.13 2.03
C PRO A 179 6.15 -9.02 1.84
N SER A 180 7.31 -8.47 1.46
CA SER A 180 8.53 -9.26 1.27
C SER A 180 9.51 -9.22 2.46
N ARG A 181 9.24 -8.42 3.51
CA ARG A 181 10.15 -8.20 4.65
C ARG A 181 10.49 -9.47 5.41
N ALA A 182 9.48 -10.25 5.76
CA ALA A 182 9.63 -11.61 6.27
C ALA A 182 9.48 -12.68 5.17
N GLY A 183 9.07 -12.30 3.95
CA GLY A 183 8.84 -13.19 2.82
C GLY A 183 7.81 -14.30 3.08
N THR A 184 6.86 -14.06 3.98
CA THR A 184 5.85 -15.05 4.41
C THR A 184 4.76 -15.26 3.37
N TYR A 185 4.39 -14.21 2.63
CA TYR A 185 3.41 -14.30 1.55
C TYR A 185 4.03 -14.92 0.28
N GLY A 186 3.69 -16.17 -0.01
CA GLY A 186 4.13 -16.84 -1.25
C GLY A 186 3.29 -16.47 -2.49
N PRO A 187 3.77 -16.74 -3.72
CA PRO A 187 3.03 -16.41 -4.94
C PRO A 187 1.62 -17.05 -5.02
N ALA A 188 1.48 -18.32 -4.63
CA ALA A 188 0.20 -19.01 -4.63
C ALA A 188 -0.77 -18.42 -3.58
N GLU A 189 -0.22 -18.00 -2.44
CA GLU A 189 -0.98 -17.35 -1.37
C GLU A 189 -1.49 -15.97 -1.78
N LEU A 190 -0.66 -15.15 -2.42
CA LEU A 190 -1.07 -13.83 -2.94
C LEU A 190 -2.25 -13.97 -3.93
N ARG A 191 -2.21 -14.98 -4.80
CA ARG A 191 -3.34 -15.32 -5.70
C ARG A 191 -4.57 -15.75 -4.91
N ALA A 192 -4.43 -16.66 -3.95
CA ALA A 192 -5.54 -17.14 -3.13
C ALA A 192 -6.21 -16.02 -2.32
N LEU A 193 -5.42 -15.13 -1.71
CA LEU A 193 -5.91 -13.96 -0.99
C LEU A 193 -6.69 -13.02 -1.91
N ARG A 194 -6.22 -12.82 -3.15
CA ARG A 194 -6.92 -11.99 -4.14
C ARG A 194 -8.19 -12.65 -4.69
N ASP A 195 -8.18 -13.97 -4.84
CA ASP A 195 -9.31 -14.78 -5.31
C ASP A 195 -10.41 -14.94 -4.25
N ALA A 196 -10.07 -14.74 -2.97
CA ALA A 196 -11.03 -14.79 -1.86
C ALA A 196 -12.15 -13.73 -1.97
N GLY A 197 -11.92 -12.65 -2.72
CA GLY A 197 -12.93 -11.63 -3.00
C GLY A 197 -12.37 -10.21 -3.09
N PRO A 198 -13.24 -9.18 -3.05
CA PRO A 198 -12.85 -7.80 -3.30
C PRO A 198 -12.20 -7.09 -2.09
N ILE A 199 -12.03 -7.78 -0.96
CA ILE A 199 -11.51 -7.18 0.28
C ILE A 199 -10.01 -6.95 0.20
N VAL A 200 -9.22 -7.95 -0.22
CA VAL A 200 -7.76 -7.80 -0.35
C VAL A 200 -7.47 -7.09 -1.67
N ILE A 201 -7.04 -5.84 -1.60
CA ILE A 201 -6.86 -5.01 -2.80
C ILE A 201 -5.43 -5.04 -3.35
N GLY A 202 -4.48 -5.45 -2.53
CA GLY A 202 -3.08 -5.54 -2.91
C GLY A 202 -2.17 -5.44 -1.70
N MET A 203 -1.08 -4.72 -1.86
CA MET A 203 0.00 -4.66 -0.88
C MET A 203 0.55 -3.25 -0.70
N GLU A 204 1.25 -3.05 0.40
CA GLU A 204 2.14 -1.95 0.61
C GLU A 204 3.34 -2.12 -0.33
N GLY A 205 3.38 -1.30 -1.38
CA GLY A 205 4.46 -1.32 -2.36
C GLY A 205 5.67 -0.51 -1.92
N ALA A 206 5.46 0.47 -1.04
CA ALA A 206 6.52 1.15 -0.31
C ALA A 206 6.23 1.07 1.21
N PRO A 207 7.04 0.31 1.98
CA PRO A 207 6.83 0.15 3.40
C PRO A 207 6.99 1.46 4.16
N GLY A 208 6.35 1.57 5.33
CA GLY A 208 6.73 2.55 6.33
C GLY A 208 8.12 2.31 6.91
N GLY A 209 8.48 2.99 8.01
CA GLY A 209 9.81 2.81 8.62
C GLY A 209 10.99 3.27 7.74
N GLN A 210 10.74 4.25 6.86
CA GLN A 210 11.71 4.72 5.87
C GLN A 210 12.95 5.36 6.49
N ALA A 211 12.89 5.87 7.73
CA ALA A 211 14.04 6.44 8.42
C ALA A 211 14.95 5.39 9.09
N ASN A 212 14.60 4.09 9.06
CA ASN A 212 15.37 3.04 9.74
C ASN A 212 16.83 2.94 9.28
N ALA A 213 17.13 3.25 8.02
CA ALA A 213 18.49 3.19 7.48
C ALA A 213 19.31 4.47 7.63
N ILE A 214 18.74 5.52 8.27
CA ILE A 214 19.52 6.71 8.61
C ILE A 214 20.65 6.29 9.56
N PRO A 215 21.91 6.68 9.30
CA PRO A 215 23.05 6.35 10.14
C PRO A 215 22.86 6.71 11.63
N ALA A 216 23.40 5.88 12.51
CA ALA A 216 23.31 6.08 13.96
C ALA A 216 24.03 7.36 14.44
N ASP A 217 25.12 7.75 13.77
CA ASP A 217 25.85 9.00 14.06
C ASP A 217 25.07 10.27 13.66
N ARG A 218 23.99 10.11 12.87
CA ARG A 218 23.01 11.16 12.56
C ARG A 218 21.73 11.03 13.38
N GLY A 219 21.70 10.17 14.40
CA GLY A 219 20.53 9.95 15.27
C GLY A 219 19.48 9.01 14.70
N GLY A 220 19.77 8.32 13.58
CA GLY A 220 18.91 7.27 13.03
C GLY A 220 19.10 5.92 13.72
N VAL A 221 18.36 4.92 13.27
CA VAL A 221 18.46 3.54 13.81
C VAL A 221 19.73 2.83 13.32
N GLY A 222 20.28 3.21 12.17
CA GLY A 222 21.42 2.53 11.54
C GLY A 222 21.10 1.11 11.06
N GLY A 223 19.80 0.81 10.83
CA GLY A 223 19.32 -0.50 10.42
C GLY A 223 18.98 -0.55 8.93
N ASP A 224 18.01 -1.39 8.58
CA ASP A 224 17.56 -1.56 7.19
C ASP A 224 16.34 -0.70 6.89
N ARG A 225 16.30 -0.05 5.73
CA ARG A 225 15.20 0.85 5.34
C ARG A 225 13.89 0.06 5.28
N GLY A 226 12.87 0.54 6.00
CA GLY A 226 11.60 -0.18 6.22
C GLY A 226 11.66 -1.39 7.15
N GLY A 227 12.81 -1.65 7.80
CA GLY A 227 13.06 -2.87 8.57
C GLY A 227 13.29 -4.10 7.69
N TYR A 228 13.57 -3.92 6.40
CA TYR A 228 13.79 -4.97 5.41
C TYR A 228 15.22 -5.52 5.48
N GLY A 229 15.43 -6.39 6.46
CA GLY A 229 16.65 -7.19 6.64
C GLY A 229 16.48 -8.33 7.65
N ARG A 230 15.23 -8.75 7.84
CA ARG A 230 14.82 -9.69 8.89
C ARG A 230 14.84 -11.15 8.43
N GLY A 231 14.50 -11.40 7.17
CA GLY A 231 14.48 -12.74 6.58
C GLY A 231 15.79 -13.16 5.90
N PRO A 232 15.85 -14.40 5.36
CA PRO A 232 14.77 -15.40 5.39
C PRO A 232 14.60 -16.05 6.78
N PHE A 233 13.36 -16.40 7.10
CA PHE A 233 12.97 -17.22 8.25
C PHE A 233 12.54 -18.62 7.80
N ARG A 234 12.37 -19.54 8.75
CA ARG A 234 11.81 -20.89 8.45
C ARG A 234 10.39 -20.82 7.86
N THR A 235 9.65 -19.77 8.18
CA THR A 235 8.28 -19.53 7.67
C THR A 235 8.25 -18.74 6.37
N SER A 236 9.40 -18.28 5.86
CA SER A 236 9.47 -17.58 4.58
C SER A 236 9.22 -18.54 3.43
N TYR A 237 8.65 -18.03 2.35
CA TYR A 237 8.53 -18.73 1.10
C TYR A 237 9.93 -19.06 0.55
N PRO A 238 10.27 -20.35 0.37
CA PRO A 238 11.63 -20.76 0.05
C PRO A 238 12.10 -20.34 -1.35
N GLY A 239 11.18 -19.93 -2.24
CA GLY A 239 11.52 -19.53 -3.61
C GLY A 239 11.93 -18.07 -3.78
N TYR A 240 11.94 -17.28 -2.71
CA TYR A 240 12.42 -15.88 -2.76
C TYR A 240 13.94 -15.81 -2.63
N PRO A 241 14.61 -14.99 -3.46
CA PRO A 241 16.04 -14.75 -3.35
C PRO A 241 16.35 -13.81 -2.18
N ASP A 242 17.62 -13.69 -1.77
CA ASP A 242 18.04 -12.84 -0.63
C ASP A 242 17.69 -11.36 -0.86
N GLU A 243 17.75 -10.91 -2.12
CA GLU A 243 17.36 -9.58 -2.57
C GLU A 243 15.90 -9.23 -2.21
N ALA A 244 15.02 -10.23 -2.10
CA ALA A 244 13.61 -10.01 -1.79
C ALA A 244 13.39 -9.43 -0.39
N TYR A 245 14.33 -9.63 0.53
CA TYR A 245 14.21 -9.17 1.91
C TYR A 245 14.76 -7.77 2.11
N ARG A 246 15.00 -7.01 1.03
CA ARG A 246 15.52 -5.64 1.00
C ARG A 246 14.56 -4.68 0.30
N THR A 247 14.67 -3.40 0.61
CA THR A 247 14.03 -2.32 -0.15
C THR A 247 14.94 -1.82 -1.28
N TYR A 248 14.31 -1.20 -2.28
CA TYR A 248 14.97 -0.62 -3.46
C TYR A 248 14.39 0.76 -3.74
N GLY A 249 15.12 1.84 -3.44
CA GLY A 249 14.54 3.18 -3.50
C GLY A 249 13.52 3.44 -2.39
N GLY A 250 13.55 2.64 -1.32
CA GLY A 250 12.51 2.59 -0.30
C GLY A 250 11.27 1.79 -0.68
N PHE A 251 11.21 1.19 -1.87
CA PHE A 251 10.09 0.34 -2.30
C PHE A 251 10.37 -1.13 -2.01
N ASP A 252 9.31 -1.90 -1.75
CA ASP A 252 9.37 -3.36 -1.61
C ASP A 252 9.93 -3.99 -2.89
N TRP A 253 10.76 -5.03 -2.75
CA TRP A 253 11.37 -5.73 -3.88
C TRP A 253 10.33 -6.23 -4.90
N MET A 254 9.14 -6.68 -4.45
CA MET A 254 8.06 -7.12 -5.33
C MET A 254 7.53 -6.00 -6.23
N THR A 255 7.61 -4.76 -5.76
CA THR A 255 7.18 -3.54 -6.49
C THR A 255 8.28 -3.01 -7.41
N ALA A 256 9.51 -2.95 -6.90
CA ALA A 256 10.65 -2.38 -7.63
C ALA A 256 11.12 -3.27 -8.80
N THR A 257 10.90 -4.59 -8.72
CA THR A 257 11.35 -5.55 -9.73
C THR A 257 10.44 -5.54 -10.96
N VAL A 258 10.92 -4.97 -12.07
CA VAL A 258 10.25 -5.05 -13.37
C VAL A 258 10.21 -6.51 -13.85
N GLY A 259 9.01 -6.99 -14.20
CA GLY A 259 8.73 -8.38 -14.52
C GLY A 259 8.72 -9.32 -13.30
N GLY A 260 8.70 -8.78 -12.08
CA GLY A 260 8.66 -9.53 -10.82
C GLY A 260 7.26 -9.97 -10.41
N MET A 261 7.06 -10.16 -9.10
CA MET A 261 5.83 -10.71 -8.53
C MET A 261 4.60 -9.82 -8.79
N TRP A 262 4.75 -8.49 -8.64
CA TRP A 262 3.64 -7.57 -8.92
C TRP A 262 3.20 -7.66 -10.37
N ASP A 263 4.16 -7.56 -11.29
CA ASP A 263 3.92 -7.67 -12.73
C ASP A 263 3.37 -9.04 -13.14
N ALA A 264 3.68 -10.12 -12.41
CA ALA A 264 3.06 -11.44 -12.61
C ALA A 264 1.56 -11.42 -12.31
N MET A 265 1.15 -10.80 -11.20
CA MET A 265 -0.26 -10.62 -10.85
C MET A 265 -0.98 -9.77 -11.92
N LEU A 266 -0.34 -8.68 -12.38
CA LEU A 266 -0.90 -7.81 -13.41
C LEU A 266 -1.02 -8.50 -14.77
N ALA A 267 -0.02 -9.30 -15.17
CA ALA A 267 -0.04 -10.09 -16.40
C ALA A 267 -1.15 -11.15 -16.39
N GLU A 268 -1.59 -11.62 -15.22
CA GLU A 268 -2.76 -12.49 -15.11
C GLU A 268 -4.10 -11.76 -15.26
N GLY A 269 -4.08 -10.42 -15.40
CA GLY A 269 -5.28 -9.57 -15.43
C GLY A 269 -5.88 -9.36 -14.05
N ARG A 270 -5.11 -9.61 -12.97
CA ARG A 270 -5.60 -9.49 -11.59
C ARG A 270 -5.51 -8.04 -11.12
N PRO A 271 -6.60 -7.48 -10.55
CA PRO A 271 -6.53 -6.24 -9.77
C PRO A 271 -5.62 -6.43 -8.55
N TRP A 272 -4.37 -5.98 -8.61
CA TRP A 272 -3.42 -6.08 -7.50
C TRP A 272 -2.64 -4.77 -7.37
N TRP A 273 -3.00 -4.00 -6.36
CA TRP A 273 -2.62 -2.60 -6.22
C TRP A 273 -1.46 -2.40 -5.26
N ILE A 274 -0.68 -1.35 -5.49
CA ILE A 274 0.31 -0.87 -4.53
C ILE A 274 -0.20 0.37 -3.79
N THR A 275 0.27 0.50 -2.55
CA THR A 275 0.09 1.67 -1.68
C THR A 275 1.42 2.00 -1.00
N ALA A 276 1.48 3.14 -0.32
CA ALA A 276 2.59 3.53 0.54
C ALA A 276 2.05 3.99 1.88
N SER A 277 2.78 3.69 2.95
CA SER A 277 2.40 4.11 4.30
C SER A 277 3.59 4.68 5.06
N SER A 278 3.32 5.34 6.18
CA SER A 278 4.36 5.76 7.11
C SER A 278 4.74 4.66 8.11
N ASP A 279 3.80 3.75 8.42
CA ASP A 279 3.89 2.82 9.56
C ASP A 279 4.34 3.58 10.82
N ALA A 280 3.68 4.72 11.07
CA ALA A 280 4.18 5.73 12.00
C ALA A 280 4.13 5.26 13.47
N HIS A 281 5.26 4.68 13.88
CA HIS A 281 5.69 4.47 15.26
C HIS A 281 6.47 5.71 15.74
N LYS A 282 7.55 5.57 16.51
CA LYS A 282 8.44 6.69 16.85
C LYS A 282 8.98 7.33 15.58
N VAL A 283 8.90 8.65 15.54
CA VAL A 283 9.27 9.46 14.38
C VAL A 283 10.69 10.00 14.54
N TYR A 284 11.50 9.84 13.51
CA TYR A 284 12.85 10.36 13.44
C TYR A 284 12.88 11.89 13.62
N GLY A 285 13.77 12.36 14.50
CA GLY A 285 13.93 13.78 14.82
C GLY A 285 12.90 14.36 15.80
N GLU A 286 11.90 13.58 16.20
CA GLU A 286 10.88 14.02 17.15
C GLU A 286 11.27 13.72 18.60
N ARG A 287 10.78 14.57 19.52
CA ARG A 287 11.15 14.56 20.95
C ARG A 287 9.96 14.15 21.82
N TRP A 288 9.40 12.98 21.55
CA TRP A 288 8.25 12.45 22.27
C TRP A 288 8.50 11.04 22.78
N ARG A 289 7.98 10.77 23.98
CA ARG A 289 7.91 9.43 24.58
C ARG A 289 6.58 9.24 25.26
N SER A 290 6.20 8.00 25.53
CA SER A 290 5.02 7.71 26.36
C SER A 290 5.16 8.39 27.73
N GLY A 291 4.04 8.87 28.28
CA GLY A 291 4.02 9.59 29.55
C GLY A 291 4.44 8.76 30.77
N GLY A 292 4.50 7.43 30.63
CA GLY A 292 4.95 6.49 31.66
C GLY A 292 4.77 5.05 31.22
N ALA A 293 4.82 4.13 32.18
CA ALA A 293 4.40 2.75 32.00
C ALA A 293 2.90 2.69 31.65
N PRO A 294 2.43 1.63 30.96
CA PRO A 294 1.01 1.46 30.69
C PRO A 294 0.22 1.36 32.00
N GLY A 295 -1.01 1.86 31.98
CA GLY A 295 -1.95 1.72 33.09
C GLY A 295 -2.36 0.27 33.33
N ALA A 296 -3.19 0.04 34.36
CA ALA A 296 -3.76 -1.29 34.63
C ALA A 296 -4.64 -1.82 33.48
N ASP A 297 -5.15 -0.91 32.65
CA ASP A 297 -5.87 -1.20 31.40
C ASP A 297 -4.94 -1.50 30.22
N GLY A 298 -3.62 -1.42 30.41
CA GLY A 298 -2.59 -1.66 29.40
C GLY A 298 -2.32 -0.48 28.46
N ILE A 299 -3.03 0.64 28.63
CA ILE A 299 -2.92 1.79 27.74
C ILE A 299 -1.81 2.72 28.23
N TYR A 300 -1.00 3.21 27.29
CA TYR A 300 0.04 4.17 27.61
C TYR A 300 -0.55 5.57 27.89
N PRO A 301 -0.05 6.29 28.91
CA PRO A 301 -0.40 7.68 29.12
C PRO A 301 -0.02 8.55 27.93
N ASP A 302 -0.71 9.69 27.80
CA ASP A 302 -0.41 10.71 26.79
C ASP A 302 1.09 11.02 26.69
N PRO A 303 1.60 11.25 25.48
CA PRO A 303 3.01 11.46 25.26
C PRO A 303 3.47 12.76 25.91
N VAL A 304 4.70 12.73 26.41
CA VAL A 304 5.38 13.88 27.03
C VAL A 304 6.68 14.18 26.26
N PRO A 305 7.19 15.42 26.34
CA PRO A 305 8.47 15.75 25.77
C PRO A 305 9.59 14.83 26.28
N ASP A 306 10.41 14.35 25.35
CA ASP A 306 11.61 13.56 25.63
C ASP A 306 12.86 14.43 25.42
N PRO A 307 13.59 14.79 26.50
CA PRO A 307 14.82 15.57 26.34
C PRO A 307 15.94 14.77 25.65
N SER A 308 15.85 13.44 25.64
CA SER A 308 16.86 12.54 25.09
C SER A 308 16.20 11.41 24.28
N PRO A 309 15.52 11.74 23.16
CA PRO A 309 14.89 10.72 22.34
C PRO A 309 15.93 9.73 21.84
N GLY A 310 15.61 8.43 21.96
CA GLY A 310 16.37 7.38 21.31
C GLY A 310 16.21 7.40 19.78
N PRO A 311 16.93 6.53 19.06
CA PRO A 311 16.77 6.41 17.62
C PRO A 311 15.35 6.00 17.25
N ALA A 312 14.89 6.47 16.10
CA ALA A 312 13.53 6.26 15.60
C ALA A 312 13.55 6.05 14.09
N GLY A 313 12.71 5.12 13.62
CA GLY A 313 12.69 4.66 12.23
C GLY A 313 11.53 5.19 11.38
N GLY A 314 10.53 5.82 12.01
CA GLY A 314 9.33 6.32 11.34
C GLY A 314 9.47 7.75 10.82
N PHE A 315 8.56 8.11 9.92
CA PHE A 315 8.21 9.49 9.62
C PHE A 315 6.73 9.70 9.99
N TRP A 316 6.30 10.96 10.16
CA TRP A 316 4.88 11.26 10.30
C TRP A 316 4.09 10.87 9.04
N PRO A 317 2.78 10.59 9.15
CA PRO A 317 1.94 10.37 7.98
C PRO A 317 2.02 11.56 7.03
N GLY A 318 2.36 11.27 5.77
CA GLY A 318 2.49 12.28 4.72
C GLY A 318 3.79 13.08 4.74
N GLN A 319 4.63 12.97 5.77
CA GLN A 319 5.91 13.68 5.81
C GLN A 319 6.82 13.24 4.66
N TYR A 320 6.89 11.93 4.44
CA TYR A 320 7.74 11.31 3.43
C TYR A 320 6.91 10.47 2.44
N SER A 321 6.20 9.45 2.92
CA SER A 321 5.37 8.57 2.09
C SER A 321 3.95 9.12 1.91
N ARG A 322 3.40 9.05 0.69
CA ARG A 322 2.00 9.44 0.40
C ARG A 322 1.33 8.44 -0.54
N THR A 323 0.09 8.07 -0.22
CA THR A 323 -0.81 7.36 -1.14
C THR A 323 -1.85 8.34 -1.69
N HIS A 324 -1.80 8.63 -2.98
CA HIS A 324 -2.75 9.51 -3.66
C HIS A 324 -3.88 8.70 -4.28
N VAL A 325 -5.13 9.09 -4.00
CA VAL A 325 -6.31 8.38 -4.51
C VAL A 325 -7.19 9.30 -5.35
N GLY A 326 -7.60 8.82 -6.52
CA GLY A 326 -8.49 9.53 -7.44
C GLY A 326 -9.95 9.29 -7.08
N VAL A 327 -10.56 10.23 -6.34
CA VAL A 327 -11.97 10.15 -5.94
C VAL A 327 -12.87 10.90 -6.91
N THR A 328 -14.12 10.46 -6.97
CA THR A 328 -15.13 11.01 -7.89
C THR A 328 -16.34 11.56 -7.20
N ASP A 329 -16.43 11.27 -5.92
CA ASP A 329 -17.42 11.77 -4.99
C ASP A 329 -16.69 12.32 -3.77
N SER A 330 -17.44 12.88 -2.84
CA SER A 330 -16.93 13.29 -1.52
C SER A 330 -17.11 12.18 -0.48
N GLY A 331 -16.33 12.23 0.58
CA GLY A 331 -16.54 11.40 1.77
C GLY A 331 -15.67 10.16 1.84
N ALA A 332 -15.63 9.57 3.04
CA ALA A 332 -14.78 8.43 3.38
C ALA A 332 -15.02 7.20 2.48
N LEU A 333 -16.27 6.92 2.11
CA LEU A 333 -16.59 5.79 1.23
C LEU A 333 -16.04 5.99 -0.19
N ALA A 334 -15.92 7.23 -0.67
CA ALA A 334 -15.36 7.52 -1.99
C ALA A 334 -13.86 7.23 -2.04
N VAL A 335 -13.12 7.55 -0.96
CA VAL A 335 -11.70 7.17 -0.78
C VAL A 335 -11.54 5.66 -0.85
N MET A 336 -12.33 4.90 -0.08
CA MET A 336 -12.23 3.43 -0.10
C MET A 336 -12.59 2.82 -1.45
N ARG A 337 -13.60 3.34 -2.14
CA ARG A 337 -13.93 2.90 -3.51
C ARG A 337 -12.77 3.18 -4.47
N ALA A 338 -12.14 4.34 -4.39
CA ALA A 338 -10.98 4.68 -5.21
C ALA A 338 -9.78 3.75 -4.95
N LEU A 339 -9.49 3.42 -3.68
CA LEU A 339 -8.48 2.43 -3.30
C LEU A 339 -8.80 1.06 -3.89
N ARG A 340 -10.03 0.57 -3.72
CA ARG A 340 -10.49 -0.72 -4.30
C ARG A 340 -10.37 -0.77 -5.81
N ASP A 341 -10.75 0.32 -6.45
CA ASP A 341 -10.75 0.44 -7.91
C ASP A 341 -9.34 0.71 -8.47
N GLY A 342 -8.31 0.85 -7.62
CA GLY A 342 -6.93 0.98 -8.07
C GLY A 342 -6.55 2.35 -8.62
N ARG A 343 -7.38 3.39 -8.42
CA ARG A 343 -7.09 4.78 -8.80
C ARG A 343 -6.05 5.39 -7.86
N VAL A 344 -4.83 4.86 -7.90
CA VAL A 344 -3.78 5.12 -6.92
C VAL A 344 -2.44 5.39 -7.60
N TRP A 345 -1.71 6.37 -7.08
CA TRP A 345 -0.27 6.49 -7.24
C TRP A 345 0.36 6.87 -5.90
N VAL A 346 1.64 6.59 -5.76
CA VAL A 346 2.38 6.77 -4.50
C VAL A 346 3.68 7.50 -4.76
N ASP A 347 4.13 8.29 -3.78
CA ASP A 347 5.43 8.93 -3.86
C ASP A 347 6.13 9.07 -2.52
N HIS A 348 7.44 9.29 -2.63
CA HIS A 348 8.34 9.60 -1.55
C HIS A 348 8.83 11.05 -1.62
N GLY A 349 8.94 11.68 -0.46
CA GLY A 349 9.60 12.97 -0.27
C GLY A 349 8.96 14.14 -1.02
N HIS A 350 7.68 14.03 -1.38
CA HIS A 350 6.94 15.01 -2.18
C HIS A 350 7.60 15.25 -3.55
N LEU A 351 8.10 14.19 -4.18
CA LEU A 351 8.84 14.26 -5.46
C LEU A 351 8.06 14.97 -6.56
N VAL A 352 6.74 14.77 -6.60
CA VAL A 352 5.82 15.36 -7.57
C VAL A 352 4.53 15.82 -6.88
N ASP A 353 3.88 16.83 -7.45
CA ASP A 353 2.60 17.34 -6.96
C ASP A 353 1.41 16.60 -7.57
N ALA A 354 1.53 16.09 -8.80
CA ALA A 354 0.49 15.29 -9.45
C ALA A 354 1.05 14.37 -10.54
N VAL A 355 0.41 13.21 -10.71
CA VAL A 355 0.61 12.30 -11.84
C VAL A 355 -0.76 11.94 -12.42
N GLU A 356 -0.94 12.18 -13.71
CA GLU A 356 -2.13 11.79 -14.46
C GLU A 356 -1.76 10.98 -15.68
N VAL A 357 -2.56 9.95 -15.99
CA VAL A 357 -2.49 9.17 -17.22
C VAL A 357 -3.87 9.10 -17.86
N ALA A 358 -3.90 9.24 -19.18
CA ALA A 358 -5.06 8.96 -20.02
C ALA A 358 -4.63 8.04 -21.17
N ALA A 359 -5.20 6.84 -21.22
CA ALA A 359 -4.96 5.87 -22.28
C ALA A 359 -6.20 5.73 -23.18
N GLY A 360 -5.99 5.82 -24.49
CA GLY A 360 -7.03 5.68 -25.50
C GLY A 360 -8.05 6.83 -25.54
N PRO A 361 -9.04 6.75 -26.44
CA PRO A 361 -9.95 7.87 -26.72
C PRO A 361 -10.87 8.24 -25.54
N ALA A 362 -11.18 7.28 -24.67
CA ALA A 362 -11.95 7.51 -23.45
C ALA A 362 -11.10 8.07 -22.30
N GLY A 363 -9.77 8.06 -22.44
CA GLY A 363 -8.83 8.55 -21.42
C GLY A 363 -8.86 7.74 -20.13
N ALA A 364 -8.83 6.41 -20.24
CA ALA A 364 -8.79 5.52 -19.08
C ALA A 364 -7.55 5.81 -18.22
N THR A 365 -7.71 5.78 -16.90
CA THR A 365 -6.64 6.09 -15.94
C THR A 365 -6.29 4.91 -15.03
N PHE A 366 -5.52 5.14 -13.97
CA PHE A 366 -5.06 4.10 -13.05
C PHE A 366 -6.21 3.23 -12.52
N GLY A 367 -6.03 1.91 -12.57
CA GLY A 367 -7.03 0.92 -12.18
C GLY A 367 -8.16 0.70 -13.20
N GLU A 368 -8.20 1.50 -14.28
CA GLU A 368 -9.21 1.39 -15.33
C GLU A 368 -8.67 0.63 -16.55
N VAL A 369 -9.58 0.35 -17.49
CA VAL A 369 -9.30 -0.40 -18.72
C VAL A 369 -9.59 0.49 -19.93
N ALA A 370 -8.58 0.71 -20.78
CA ALA A 370 -8.75 1.28 -22.10
C ALA A 370 -9.11 0.19 -23.11
N THR A 371 -9.78 0.57 -24.21
CA THR A 371 -10.04 -0.33 -25.34
C THR A 371 -9.23 0.11 -26.54
N ALA A 372 -8.51 -0.83 -27.15
CA ALA A 372 -7.83 -0.67 -28.42
C ALA A 372 -8.50 -1.53 -29.50
N VAL A 373 -8.58 -1.02 -30.73
CA VAL A 373 -9.00 -1.82 -31.89
C VAL A 373 -7.82 -2.70 -32.30
N ARG A 374 -8.08 -4.00 -32.53
CA ARG A 374 -7.04 -4.94 -32.96
C ARG A 374 -6.33 -4.48 -34.23
N GLY A 375 -5.01 -4.33 -34.15
CA GLY A 375 -4.16 -3.90 -35.27
C GLY A 375 -3.97 -2.39 -35.40
N ASP A 376 -4.75 -1.60 -34.66
CA ASP A 376 -4.57 -0.15 -34.55
C ASP A 376 -3.56 0.18 -33.43
N GLY A 377 -3.55 1.42 -32.96
CA GLY A 377 -2.72 1.83 -31.82
C GLY A 377 -3.52 2.47 -30.71
N VAL A 378 -2.92 2.53 -29.53
CA VAL A 378 -3.43 3.29 -28.38
C VAL A 378 -2.43 4.37 -27.98
N ASP A 379 -2.92 5.60 -27.88
CA ASP A 379 -2.15 6.73 -27.39
C ASP A 379 -2.25 6.81 -25.86
N VAL A 380 -1.15 7.19 -25.24
CA VAL A 380 -1.01 7.35 -23.79
C VAL A 380 -0.46 8.74 -23.54
N ASP A 381 -1.32 9.59 -23.00
CA ASP A 381 -0.97 10.92 -22.51
C ASP A 381 -0.64 10.83 -21.03
N ILE A 382 0.55 11.33 -20.66
CA ILE A 382 1.04 11.38 -19.28
C ILE A 382 1.27 12.85 -18.93
N ALA A 383 0.70 13.31 -17.83
CA ALA A 383 0.97 14.64 -17.27
C ALA A 383 1.55 14.50 -15.87
N VAL A 384 2.72 15.09 -15.64
CA VAL A 384 3.37 15.11 -14.33
C VAL A 384 3.55 16.55 -13.88
N THR A 385 2.93 16.94 -12.78
CA THR A 385 3.15 18.25 -12.16
C THR A 385 4.30 18.13 -11.18
N LEU A 386 5.39 18.83 -11.48
CA LEU A 386 6.63 18.80 -10.72
C LEU A 386 6.47 19.51 -9.37
N ALA A 387 7.28 19.13 -8.38
CA ALA A 387 7.23 19.70 -7.04
C ALA A 387 7.32 21.24 -7.07
N SER A 388 6.30 21.92 -6.56
CA SER A 388 6.20 23.37 -6.51
C SER A 388 6.73 23.99 -5.22
N ARG A 389 7.02 23.16 -4.22
CA ARG A 389 7.42 23.57 -2.87
C ARG A 389 8.52 22.67 -2.32
N ASP A 390 9.16 23.17 -1.28
CA ASP A 390 10.17 22.41 -0.57
C ASP A 390 9.47 21.32 0.27
N ASN A 391 10.10 20.16 0.39
CA ASN A 391 9.61 19.02 1.15
C ASN A 391 9.94 19.20 2.65
N ALA A 392 9.60 18.20 3.47
CA ALA A 392 9.83 18.28 4.91
C ALA A 392 11.33 18.23 5.33
N ASN A 393 12.25 17.96 4.40
CA ASN A 393 13.70 18.09 4.60
C ASN A 393 14.22 19.51 4.29
N GLY A 394 13.37 20.38 3.72
CA GLY A 394 13.76 21.71 3.26
C GLY A 394 14.35 21.73 1.84
N ASP A 395 14.34 20.61 1.13
CA ASP A 395 14.80 20.53 -0.25
C ASP A 395 13.64 20.70 -1.22
N ARG A 396 13.88 21.27 -2.40
CA ARG A 396 12.95 21.18 -3.53
C ARG A 396 13.25 19.95 -4.37
N PRO A 397 12.44 18.87 -4.30
CA PRO A 397 12.69 17.67 -5.10
C PRO A 397 12.70 17.99 -6.59
N ARG A 398 13.54 17.27 -7.33
CA ARG A 398 13.61 17.38 -8.79
C ARG A 398 13.40 16.01 -9.40
N LEU A 399 12.28 15.82 -10.07
CA LEU A 399 12.06 14.64 -10.90
C LEU A 399 13.01 14.68 -12.10
N ARG A 400 13.77 13.61 -12.31
CA ARG A 400 14.75 13.50 -13.39
C ARG A 400 14.26 12.64 -14.55
N ARG A 401 13.64 11.50 -14.25
CA ARG A 401 13.18 10.52 -15.25
C ARG A 401 11.82 9.95 -14.90
N VAL A 402 11.02 9.70 -15.94
CA VAL A 402 9.79 8.91 -15.87
C VAL A 402 9.91 7.73 -16.82
N ASP A 403 9.66 6.53 -16.33
CA ASP A 403 9.54 5.31 -17.10
C ASP A 403 8.09 4.93 -17.34
N LEU A 404 7.80 4.55 -18.58
CA LEU A 404 6.62 3.79 -18.95
C LEU A 404 7.00 2.32 -19.02
N ILE A 405 6.42 1.51 -18.14
CA ILE A 405 6.62 0.06 -18.06
C ILE A 405 5.36 -0.60 -18.57
N ALA A 406 5.50 -1.62 -19.43
CA ALA A 406 4.36 -2.37 -19.95
C ALA A 406 4.68 -3.85 -20.11
N GLY A 407 3.65 -4.69 -19.94
CA GLY A 407 3.71 -6.13 -20.10
C GLY A 407 2.38 -6.68 -20.65
N PRO A 408 2.41 -7.77 -21.42
CA PRO A 408 1.18 -8.39 -21.93
C PRO A 408 0.35 -8.97 -20.78
N VAL A 409 -0.97 -8.94 -20.94
CA VAL A 409 -1.90 -9.68 -20.09
C VAL A 409 -2.06 -11.06 -20.72
N THR A 410 -1.44 -12.06 -20.09
CA THR A 410 -1.39 -13.46 -20.54
C THR A 410 -2.47 -14.33 -19.92
N GLY A 411 -3.17 -13.83 -18.90
CA GLY A 411 -4.16 -14.58 -18.14
C GLY A 411 -3.53 -15.53 -17.10
N PRO A 412 -4.36 -16.35 -16.43
CA PRO A 412 -3.93 -17.19 -15.31
C PRO A 412 -2.76 -18.13 -15.65
N THR A 413 -1.91 -18.38 -14.65
CA THR A 413 -0.68 -19.17 -14.76
C THR A 413 -0.57 -20.14 -13.58
N GLU A 414 0.49 -20.96 -13.53
CA GLU A 414 0.78 -21.85 -12.42
C GLU A 414 0.88 -21.11 -11.05
N PRO A 415 0.40 -21.71 -9.94
CA PRO A 415 0.28 -21.02 -8.66
C PRO A 415 1.57 -20.38 -8.12
N ASP A 416 2.73 -20.99 -8.37
CA ASP A 416 4.03 -20.53 -7.88
C ASP A 416 4.74 -19.55 -8.83
N ARG A 417 4.13 -19.19 -9.97
CA ARG A 417 4.74 -18.23 -10.91
C ARG A 417 4.97 -16.89 -10.21
N ARG A 418 6.18 -16.37 -10.30
CA ARG A 418 6.56 -15.09 -9.68
C ARG A 418 7.15 -14.06 -10.64
N THR A 419 7.05 -14.32 -11.95
CA THR A 419 7.65 -13.49 -12.99
C THR A 419 6.73 -13.29 -14.18
N ALA A 420 6.79 -12.08 -14.76
CA ALA A 420 6.20 -11.70 -16.04
C ALA A 420 7.32 -11.27 -17.00
N PRO A 421 8.02 -12.21 -17.65
CA PRO A 421 9.29 -11.95 -18.35
C PRO A 421 9.19 -11.03 -19.57
N GLN A 422 7.98 -10.79 -20.09
CA GLN A 422 7.75 -9.89 -21.21
C GLN A 422 7.56 -8.43 -20.78
N THR A 423 7.46 -8.19 -19.47
CA THR A 423 7.33 -6.84 -18.90
C THR A 423 8.67 -6.12 -18.99
N ARG A 424 8.64 -4.89 -19.48
CA ARG A 424 9.84 -4.07 -19.66
C ARG A 424 9.52 -2.58 -19.60
N VAL A 425 10.55 -1.78 -19.36
CA VAL A 425 10.51 -0.34 -19.65
C VAL A 425 10.41 -0.19 -21.17
N VAL A 426 9.28 0.33 -21.66
CA VAL A 426 9.02 0.54 -23.10
C VAL A 426 9.36 1.95 -23.56
N ALA A 427 9.41 2.90 -22.64
CA ALA A 427 9.93 4.24 -22.88
C ALA A 427 10.46 4.86 -21.58
N SER A 428 11.49 5.69 -21.71
CA SER A 428 12.02 6.52 -20.63
C SER A 428 12.05 7.97 -21.09
N PHE A 429 11.59 8.88 -20.23
CA PHE A 429 11.48 10.30 -20.52
C PHE A 429 12.32 11.09 -19.53
N ASP A 430 13.33 11.81 -20.02
CA ASP A 430 14.09 12.76 -19.22
C ASP A 430 13.28 14.03 -19.00
N VAL A 431 13.17 14.45 -17.75
CA VAL A 431 12.41 15.64 -17.34
C VAL A 431 13.27 16.91 -17.46
N GLY A 432 14.59 16.79 -17.31
CA GLY A 432 15.51 17.93 -17.37
C GLY A 432 15.19 18.99 -16.31
N ASP A 433 15.50 20.26 -16.60
CA ASP A 433 15.26 21.39 -15.68
C ASP A 433 13.88 22.05 -15.86
N ARG A 434 12.89 21.27 -16.33
CA ARG A 434 11.52 21.78 -16.51
C ARG A 434 10.87 22.13 -15.17
N SER A 435 9.83 22.96 -15.23
CA SER A 435 9.00 23.34 -14.09
C SER A 435 7.51 23.29 -14.47
N GLY A 436 6.63 23.29 -13.48
CA GLY A 436 5.18 23.19 -13.71
C GLY A 436 4.78 21.78 -14.16
N THR A 437 3.83 21.70 -15.09
CA THR A 437 3.34 20.43 -15.62
C THR A 437 4.07 20.03 -16.90
N VAL A 438 4.66 18.83 -16.88
CA VAL A 438 5.32 18.21 -18.02
C VAL A 438 4.37 17.22 -18.69
N ALA A 439 4.12 17.41 -19.98
CA ALA A 439 3.37 16.48 -20.81
C ALA A 439 4.32 15.53 -21.53
N LEU A 440 4.07 14.22 -21.40
CA LEU A 440 4.79 13.14 -22.07
C LEU A 440 3.77 12.31 -22.85
N ARG A 441 4.20 11.77 -23.99
CA ARG A 441 3.32 10.98 -24.87
C ARG A 441 4.01 9.72 -25.33
N HIS A 442 3.25 8.64 -25.38
CA HIS A 442 3.67 7.39 -25.99
C HIS A 442 2.54 6.81 -26.82
N ARG A 443 2.88 6.20 -27.95
CA ARG A 443 1.93 5.45 -28.78
C ARG A 443 2.35 4.00 -28.85
N PHE A 444 1.48 3.10 -28.40
CA PHE A 444 1.60 1.68 -28.69
C PHE A 444 0.96 1.42 -30.05
N GLY A 445 1.75 1.12 -31.08
CA GLY A 445 1.26 0.76 -32.41
C GLY A 445 1.01 -0.75 -32.56
N ASP A 446 0.15 -1.12 -33.52
CA ASP A 446 -0.19 -2.51 -33.86
C ASP A 446 -0.56 -3.36 -32.62
N VAL A 447 -1.52 -2.87 -31.84
CA VAL A 447 -1.98 -3.54 -30.62
C VAL A 447 -2.79 -4.78 -31.01
N ARG A 448 -2.22 -5.97 -30.77
CA ARG A 448 -2.84 -7.26 -31.12
C ARG A 448 -3.24 -8.12 -29.91
N GLN A 449 -2.78 -7.77 -28.72
CA GLN A 449 -3.05 -8.52 -27.50
C GLN A 449 -3.25 -7.55 -26.33
N PRO A 450 -4.06 -7.92 -25.33
CA PRO A 450 -4.21 -7.14 -24.11
C PRO A 450 -2.88 -6.95 -23.38
N PHE A 451 -2.72 -5.81 -22.73
CA PHE A 451 -1.53 -5.47 -21.96
C PHE A 451 -1.88 -4.52 -20.81
N TYR A 452 -0.94 -4.31 -19.90
CA TYR A 452 -1.04 -3.25 -18.89
C TYR A 452 0.16 -2.31 -19.03
N LEU A 453 -0.01 -1.07 -18.56
CA LEU A 453 1.05 -0.10 -18.43
C LEU A 453 1.05 0.53 -17.05
N ARG A 454 2.23 0.87 -16.53
CA ARG A 454 2.40 1.59 -15.26
C ARG A 454 3.58 2.54 -15.35
N LEU A 455 3.60 3.53 -14.47
CA LEU A 455 4.69 4.51 -14.42
C LEU A 455 5.55 4.30 -13.18
N ARG A 456 6.83 4.65 -13.33
CA ARG A 456 7.78 4.84 -12.24
C ARG A 456 8.60 6.10 -12.53
N GLY A 457 8.80 6.96 -11.56
CA GLY A 457 9.69 8.12 -11.70
C GLY A 457 10.66 8.25 -10.55
N THR A 458 11.76 8.97 -10.79
CA THR A 458 12.86 9.13 -9.85
C THR A 458 13.55 10.47 -9.96
N ASP A 459 14.13 10.94 -8.86
CA ASP A 459 15.07 12.06 -8.84
C ASP A 459 16.44 11.70 -9.44
N GLY A 460 16.75 10.40 -9.56
CA GLY A 460 17.99 9.86 -10.10
C GLY A 460 19.23 10.19 -9.28
N ASN A 461 19.06 10.53 -7.99
CA ASN A 461 20.16 10.85 -7.09
C ASN A 461 20.86 9.59 -6.56
N VAL A 462 20.10 8.50 -6.40
CA VAL A 462 20.60 7.17 -6.03
C VAL A 462 20.06 6.17 -7.06
N SER A 463 20.95 5.38 -7.63
CA SER A 463 20.59 4.38 -8.64
C SER A 463 21.57 3.22 -8.69
N ALA A 464 21.14 2.13 -9.31
CA ALA A 464 22.01 1.03 -9.66
C ALA A 464 23.18 1.53 -10.54
N ARG A 465 24.34 0.89 -10.39
CA ARG A 465 25.56 1.29 -11.09
C ARG A 465 25.34 1.36 -12.61
N ASP A 466 25.83 2.43 -13.24
CA ASP A 466 25.74 2.68 -14.69
C ASP A 466 24.30 2.66 -15.21
N SER A 467 23.33 2.97 -14.33
CA SER A 467 21.91 2.92 -14.58
C SER A 467 21.18 4.01 -13.76
N ILE A 468 19.87 4.14 -13.98
CA ILE A 468 18.94 4.96 -13.19
C ILE A 468 17.77 4.09 -12.67
N GLU A 469 17.99 2.79 -12.62
CA GLU A 469 17.10 1.83 -11.96
C GLU A 469 17.26 1.91 -10.43
N PRO A 470 16.24 1.54 -9.65
CA PRO A 470 16.33 1.46 -8.20
C PRO A 470 17.53 0.60 -7.77
N ARG A 471 18.33 1.12 -6.84
CA ARG A 471 19.40 0.36 -6.18
C ARG A 471 18.84 -0.29 -4.92
N GLN A 472 19.35 -1.46 -4.56
CA GLN A 472 19.12 -2.01 -3.22
C GLN A 472 19.58 -1.01 -2.16
N ASP A 473 18.72 -0.74 -1.19
CA ASP A 473 19.03 0.14 -0.07
C ASP A 473 20.15 -0.47 0.80
N PRO A 474 21.22 0.28 1.10
CA PRO A 474 22.29 -0.20 1.98
C PRO A 474 21.82 -0.21 3.44
N THR A 475 22.28 -1.19 4.21
CA THR A 475 22.09 -1.24 5.66
C THR A 475 22.82 -0.08 6.33
N GLY A 476 22.09 0.70 7.13
CA GLY A 476 22.64 1.75 8.01
C GLY A 476 23.27 2.96 7.32
N ASP A 477 23.17 3.06 6.00
CA ASP A 477 23.77 4.12 5.19
C ASP A 477 22.86 4.57 4.04
N ALA A 478 21.55 4.64 4.29
CA ALA A 478 20.58 5.15 3.34
C ALA A 478 19.93 6.43 3.87
N ASP A 479 20.07 7.52 3.11
CA ASP A 479 19.37 8.78 3.35
C ASP A 479 18.09 8.82 2.49
N PRO A 480 16.89 8.68 3.09
CA PRO A 480 15.64 8.60 2.32
C PRO A 480 15.39 9.85 1.49
N TRP A 481 15.81 11.03 1.95
CA TRP A 481 15.54 12.31 1.28
C TRP A 481 16.34 12.50 -0.02
N ARG A 482 17.35 11.66 -0.25
CA ARG A 482 18.19 11.67 -1.45
C ARG A 482 17.84 10.55 -2.44
N ASP A 483 16.80 9.78 -2.18
CA ASP A 483 16.45 8.60 -2.96
C ASP A 483 14.94 8.53 -3.13
N LEU A 484 14.44 9.45 -3.96
CA LEU A 484 13.01 9.71 -4.12
C LEU A 484 12.45 9.05 -5.37
N TRP A 485 11.29 8.43 -5.20
CA TRP A 485 10.60 7.71 -6.26
C TRP A 485 9.09 7.95 -6.19
N PHE A 486 8.43 7.83 -7.33
CA PHE A 486 6.98 7.63 -7.41
C PHE A 486 6.67 6.39 -8.25
N TYR A 487 5.56 5.73 -7.95
CA TYR A 487 5.02 4.61 -8.72
C TYR A 487 3.51 4.78 -8.89
N THR A 488 2.95 4.29 -10.00
CA THR A 488 1.50 4.30 -10.24
C THR A 488 0.95 2.89 -10.30
N ASN A 489 -0.30 2.71 -9.89
CA ASN A 489 -1.05 1.53 -10.31
C ASN A 489 -1.22 1.51 -11.84
N PRO A 490 -1.49 0.33 -12.42
CA PRO A 490 -1.52 0.20 -13.86
C PRO A 490 -2.80 0.75 -14.49
N VAL A 491 -2.72 1.09 -15.78
CA VAL A 491 -3.87 1.14 -16.69
C VAL A 491 -3.84 -0.14 -17.52
N PHE A 492 -4.97 -0.83 -17.65
CA PHE A 492 -5.09 -1.99 -18.53
C PHE A 492 -5.53 -1.55 -19.92
N VAL A 493 -5.17 -2.32 -20.94
CA VAL A 493 -5.62 -2.13 -22.32
C VAL A 493 -6.15 -3.46 -22.83
N ASP A 494 -7.44 -3.51 -23.11
CA ASP A 494 -8.09 -4.62 -23.79
C ASP A 494 -8.11 -4.41 -25.30
N VAL A 495 -8.21 -5.51 -26.04
CA VAL A 495 -8.26 -5.51 -27.50
C VAL A 495 -9.63 -6.00 -27.97
N ALA A 496 -10.37 -5.10 -28.61
CA ALA A 496 -11.68 -5.38 -29.23
C ALA A 496 -11.55 -6.15 -30.55
#